data_AF-A0A2Z5ZBI8-F1
#
_entry.id   AF-A0A2Z5ZBI8-F1
#
_cell.length_a   1.000
_cell.length_b   1.000
_cell.length_c   1.000
_cell.angle_alpha   90.00
_cell.angle_beta   90.00
_cell.angle_gamma   90.00
#
_symmetry.space_group_name_H-M   'P 1'
#
loop_
_entity.id
_entity.type
_entity.pdbx_description
1 polymer ?
#
loop_
_entity_poly.entity_id
_entity_poly.type
_entity_poly.pdbx_seq_one_letter_code
_entity_poly.pdbx_strand_id
1 'polypeptide(L)' 'MKRSKWKGPLVKSKNLEKKLPVLARTYEIVPQIIGLTCNVHSGKKFVKLSLTEEMIGHKVGEFVPTREKFEFKKKKKKK' A
#
# COMPACT_ATOMS: atom_id res chain seq x y z
N MET A 1 0.16 3.57 13.95
CA MET A 1 0.81 4.77 14.53
C MET A 1 0.79 5.91 13.52
N LYS A 2 0.17 7.04 13.86
CA LYS A 2 0.09 8.23 13.01
C LYS A 2 1.39 9.03 13.15
N ARG A 3 1.86 9.64 12.05
CA ARG A 3 3.03 10.54 12.09
C ARG A 3 2.67 11.76 12.93
N SER A 4 3.64 12.34 13.64
CA SER A 4 3.38 13.53 14.45
C SER A 4 2.94 14.71 13.56
N LYS A 5 1.88 15.41 13.96
CA LYS A 5 1.21 16.48 13.16
C LYS A 5 2.19 17.55 12.66
N TRP A 6 3.17 17.93 13.47
CA TRP A 6 4.15 18.97 13.14
C TRP A 6 5.14 18.58 12.03
N LYS A 7 5.29 17.28 11.70
CA LYS A 7 6.26 16.81 10.69
C LYS A 7 5.71 16.80 9.26
N GLY A 8 4.42 17.12 9.08
CA GLY A 8 3.72 17.08 7.80
C GLY A 8 3.68 15.70 7.13
N PRO A 9 2.95 15.58 6.00
CA PRO A 9 2.96 14.40 5.15
C PRO A 9 4.35 14.14 4.54
N LEU A 10 4.69 12.87 4.34
CA LEU A 10 5.94 12.50 3.68
C LEU A 10 5.79 12.70 2.17
N VAL A 11 6.21 13.83 1.63
CA VAL A 11 6.27 14.06 0.17
C VAL A 11 7.68 13.74 -0.32
N LYS A 12 7.81 12.81 -1.27
CA LYS A 12 9.09 12.51 -1.92
C LYS A 12 9.01 12.97 -3.37
N SER A 13 9.83 13.94 -3.75
CA SER A 13 10.11 14.27 -5.15
C SER A 13 10.89 13.10 -5.77
N LYS A 14 10.28 12.35 -6.70
CA LYS A 14 10.98 11.31 -7.46
C LYS A 14 10.67 11.42 -8.95
N ASN A 15 11.74 11.58 -9.73
CA ASN A 15 11.74 11.50 -11.20
C ASN A 15 11.18 10.15 -11.64
N LEU A 16 10.12 10.21 -12.44
CA LEU A 16 9.24 9.09 -12.77
C LEU A 16 9.51 8.62 -14.20
N GLU A 17 10.77 8.30 -14.50
CA GLU A 17 11.12 7.83 -15.83
C GLU A 17 11.07 6.29 -15.86
N LYS A 18 9.95 5.79 -16.44
CA LYS A 18 9.76 4.44 -17.00
C LYS A 18 9.30 3.30 -16.08
N LYS A 19 9.19 3.46 -14.75
CA LYS A 19 8.77 2.37 -13.84
C LYS A 19 7.63 2.78 -12.90
N LEU A 20 6.75 1.82 -12.59
CA LEU A 20 5.73 1.99 -11.54
C LEU A 20 6.42 2.34 -10.21
N PRO A 21 6.06 3.47 -9.57
CA PRO A 21 6.72 3.90 -8.35
C PRO A 21 6.44 2.91 -7.22
N VAL A 22 7.49 2.49 -6.52
CA VAL A 22 7.36 1.71 -5.29
C VAL A 22 7.11 2.68 -4.14
N LEU A 23 5.91 2.63 -3.57
CA LEU A 23 5.53 3.47 -2.44
C LEU A 23 5.78 2.74 -1.12
N ALA A 24 6.29 3.50 -0.14
CA ALA A 24 6.43 2.99 1.22
C ALA A 24 5.03 2.84 1.85
N ARG A 25 4.84 1.81 2.68
CA ARG A 25 3.56 1.57 3.38
C ARG A 25 3.12 2.72 4.30
N THR A 26 4.08 3.53 4.76
CA THR A 26 3.84 4.68 5.65
C THR A 26 3.51 5.97 4.90
N TYR A 27 3.55 5.95 3.56
CA TYR A 27 3.23 7.09 2.72
C TYR A 27 1.73 7.41 2.80
N GLU A 28 1.41 8.69 2.98
CA GLU A 28 0.03 9.20 3.04
C GLU A 28 -0.43 9.57 1.63
N ILE A 29 -1.67 9.25 1.30
CA ILE A 29 -2.23 9.52 -0.03
C ILE A 29 -2.61 11.00 -0.10
N VAL A 30 -1.85 11.73 -0.91
CA VAL A 30 -2.01 13.16 -1.18
C VAL A 30 -2.77 13.31 -2.51
N PRO A 31 -3.60 14.36 -2.70
CA PRO A 31 -4.36 14.54 -3.94
C PRO A 31 -3.52 14.51 -5.23
N GLN A 32 -2.25 14.90 -5.14
CA GLN A 32 -1.31 14.94 -6.27
C GLN A 32 -0.99 13.58 -6.90
N ILE A 33 -1.22 12.46 -6.18
CA ILE A 33 -0.85 11.12 -6.63
C ILE A 33 -2.05 10.24 -7.01
N ILE A 34 -3.24 10.83 -7.10
CA ILE A 34 -4.46 10.13 -7.54
C ILE A 34 -4.31 9.72 -9.01
N GLY A 35 -4.85 8.56 -9.37
CA GLY A 35 -4.75 8.01 -10.73
C GLY A 35 -3.40 7.35 -11.03
N LEU A 36 -2.41 7.47 -10.14
CA LEU A 36 -1.17 6.69 -10.25
C LEU A 36 -1.41 5.23 -9.83
N THR A 37 -0.78 4.33 -10.57
CA THR A 37 -0.61 2.94 -10.16
C THR A 37 0.75 2.77 -9.50
N CYS A 38 0.76 2.19 -8.31
CA CYS A 38 1.96 2.04 -7.51
C CYS A 38 2.17 0.59 -7.08
N ASN A 39 3.42 0.25 -6.76
CA ASN A 39 3.77 -1.04 -6.17
C ASN A 39 3.98 -0.89 -4.68
N VAL A 40 3.27 -1.71 -3.89
CA VAL A 40 3.31 -1.68 -2.42
C VAL A 40 3.78 -3.03 -1.93
N HIS A 41 4.78 -3.04 -1.04
CA HIS A 41 5.28 -4.29 -0.48
C HIS A 41 4.33 -4.82 0.60
N SER A 42 3.83 -6.05 0.42
CA SER A 42 2.98 -6.75 1.39
C SER A 42 3.79 -7.43 2.52
N GLY A 43 5.11 -7.60 2.34
CA GLY A 43 6.01 -8.33 3.25
C GLY A 43 6.56 -9.62 2.64
N LYS A 44 5.90 -10.12 1.59
CA LYS A 44 6.36 -11.26 0.77
C LYS A 44 6.45 -10.89 -0.71
N LYS A 45 5.47 -10.14 -1.21
CA LYS A 45 5.34 -9.76 -2.64
C LYS A 45 4.98 -8.29 -2.79
N PHE A 46 5.21 -7.74 -3.98
CA PHE A 46 4.72 -6.42 -4.37
C PHE A 46 3.31 -6.55 -4.95
N VAL A 47 2.39 -5.76 -4.42
CA VAL A 47 1.00 -5.68 -4.86
C VAL A 47 0.85 -4.38 -5.64
N LYS A 48 0.26 -4.47 -6.84
CA LYS A 48 -0.10 -3.31 -7.65
C LYS A 48 -1.38 -2.70 -7.09
N LEU A 49 -1.37 -1.40 -6.83
CA LEU A 49 -2.51 -0.65 -6.30
C LEU A 49 -2.73 0.61 -7.13
N SER A 50 -3.94 0.78 -7.64
CA SER A 50 -4.44 2.00 -8.28
C SER A 50 -5.06 2.92 -7.24
N LEU A 51 -4.58 4.17 -7.16
CA LEU A 51 -5.03 5.13 -6.16
C LEU A 51 -6.29 5.89 -6.62
N THR A 52 -7.34 5.84 -5.79
CA THR A 52 -8.60 6.58 -5.99
C THR A 52 -8.72 7.75 -5.01
N GLU A 53 -9.66 8.66 -5.28
CA GLU A 53 -9.87 9.88 -4.48
C GLU A 53 -10.38 9.58 -3.06
N GLU A 54 -11.18 8.54 -2.89
CA GLU A 54 -11.69 8.09 -1.57
C GLU A 54 -10.57 7.66 -0.62
N MET A 55 -9.37 7.39 -1.12
CA MET A 55 -8.22 6.97 -0.32
C MET A 55 -7.41 8.14 0.26
N ILE A 56 -7.76 9.40 -0.03
CA ILE A 56 -7.05 10.58 0.48
C ILE A 56 -7.01 10.56 2.02
N GLY A 57 -5.84 10.89 2.59
CA GLY A 57 -5.65 10.96 4.04
C GLY A 57 -5.38 9.61 4.71
N HIS A 58 -5.55 8.50 3.99
CA HIS A 58 -5.13 7.18 4.41
C HIS A 58 -3.67 6.90 4.03
N LYS A 59 -3.10 5.88 4.67
CA LYS A 59 -1.79 5.36 4.28
C LYS A 59 -1.93 4.26 3.24
N VAL A 60 -1.04 4.27 2.26
CA VAL A 60 -1.02 3.27 1.18
C VAL A 60 -0.96 1.82 1.71
N GLY A 61 -0.30 1.62 2.85
CA GLY A 61 -0.20 0.31 3.49
C GLY A 61 -1.50 -0.22 4.13
N GLU A 62 -2.53 0.59 4.30
CA GLU A 62 -3.83 0.16 4.85
C GLU A 62 -4.60 -0.71 3.84
N PHE A 63 -4.40 -0.45 2.55
CA PHE A 63 -5.08 -1.15 1.47
C PHE A 63 -4.42 -2.47 1.06
N VAL A 64 -3.28 -2.83 1.68
CA VAL A 64 -2.55 -4.05 1.34
C VAL A 64 -2.37 -4.92 2.58
N PRO A 65 -3.07 -6.06 2.71
CA PRO A 65 -2.92 -6.94 3.85
C PRO A 65 -1.49 -7.51 3.92
N THR A 66 -0.97 -7.68 5.14
CA THR A 66 0.35 -8.27 5.40
C THR A 66 0.30 -9.76 5.72
N ARG A 67 -0.83 -10.21 6.25
CA ARG A 67 -1.09 -11.62 6.60
C ARG A 67 -2.19 -12.17 5.71
N GLU A 68 -2.03 -13.41 5.31
CA GLU A 68 -3.09 -14.16 4.64
C GLU A 68 -4.21 -14.42 5.65
N LYS A 69 -5.46 -14.45 5.17
CA LYS A 69 -6.62 -14.75 6.01
C LYS A 69 -6.48 -16.17 6.54
N PHE A 70 -6.70 -16.34 7.84
CA PHE A 70 -6.71 -17.66 8.44
C PHE A 70 -7.95 -18.42 7.96
N GLU A 71 -7.73 -19.60 7.39
CA GLU A 71 -8.77 -20.54 7.04
C GLU A 71 -8.48 -21.89 7.69
N PHE A 72 -9.48 -22.47 8.35
CA PHE A 72 -9.35 -23.79 8.93
C PHE A 72 -9.26 -24.82 7.81
N LYS A 73 -8.08 -25.42 7.63
CA LYS A 73 -7.88 -26.47 6.64
C LYS A 73 -8.59 -27.74 7.09
N LYS A 74 -9.66 -28.14 6.38
CA LYS A 74 -10.32 -29.43 6.61
C LYS A 74 -9.31 -30.56 6.43
N LYS A 75 -9.26 -31.50 7.39
CA LYS A 75 -8.40 -32.69 7.32
C LYS A 75 -8.82 -33.53 6.12
N LYS A 76 -7.94 -33.67 5.12
CA LYS A 76 -8.18 -34.57 4.00
C LYS A 76 -8.16 -36.01 4.53
N LYS A 77 -9.28 -36.73 4.42
CA LYS A 77 -9.29 -38.20 4.62
C LYS A 77 -8.47 -38.80 3.48
N LYS A 78 -7.35 -39.43 3.81
CA LYS A 78 -6.64 -40.28 2.85
C LYS A 78 -7.54 -41.50 2.61
N LYS A 79 -7.80 -41.82 1.34
CA LYS A 79 -8.37 -43.11 0.94
C LYS A 79 -7.32 -44.20 1.16
#